data_AF-S4PX63-F1
#
_entry.id   AF-S4PX63-F1
#
_cell.length_a   1.000
_cell.length_b   1.000
_cell.length_c   1.000
_cell.angle_alpha   90.00
_cell.angle_beta   90.00
_cell.angle_gamma   90.00
#
_symmetry.space_group_name_H-M   'P 1'
#
loop_
_entity.id
_entity.type
_entity.pdbx_description
1 polymer ?
#
loop_
_entity_poly.entity_id
_entity_poly.type
_entity_poly.pdbx_seq_one_letter_code
_entity_poly.pdbx_strand_id
1 'polypeptide(L)'
;MRLVILIKKRSTNRLHVLLSEKTTLHFPTCEINPAKSVHSTLRRFMVEMFGADVAQHRPLGLLNIEADPSADGCCLTLLVVFRPPMEEVPLIGKCAWHELSQEVEKKLVPLVSSKNSTVELHVVR
;
A
#
# COMPACT_ATOMS: atom_id res chain seq x y z
N MET A 1 3.57 -6.33 -8.53
CA MET A 1 2.55 -5.70 -7.66
C MET A 1 3.13 -4.44 -7.03
N ARG A 2 2.39 -3.34 -7.09
CA ARG A 2 2.73 -2.05 -6.48
C ARG A 2 1.80 -1.80 -5.29
N LEU A 3 2.33 -1.26 -4.20
CA LEU A 3 1.55 -0.91 -3.02
C LEU A 3 1.49 0.60 -2.83
N VAL A 4 0.27 1.13 -2.75
CA VAL A 4 0.00 2.49 -2.24
C VAL A 4 -0.43 2.32 -0.80
N ILE A 5 0.51 2.55 0.13
CA ILE A 5 0.28 2.39 1.56
C ILE A 5 0.06 3.75 2.18
N LEU A 6 -1.12 3.97 2.76
CA LEU A 6 -1.49 5.21 3.40
C LEU A 6 -1.51 5.08 4.92
N ILE A 7 -1.14 6.15 5.60
CA ILE A 7 -1.20 6.28 7.05
C ILE A 7 -1.52 7.71 7.44
N LYS A 8 -2.13 7.90 8.61
CA LYS A 8 -2.46 9.22 9.12
C LYS A 8 -1.52 9.60 10.26
N LYS A 9 -0.93 10.80 10.19
CA LYS A 9 -0.12 11.35 11.28
C LYS A 9 -1.02 11.96 12.35
N ARG A 10 -0.82 11.61 13.63
CA ARG A 10 -1.71 12.06 14.72
C ARG A 10 -1.66 13.58 14.91
N SER A 11 -0.46 14.15 14.93
CA SER A 11 -0.27 15.57 15.30
C SER A 11 -0.79 16.55 14.24
N THR A 12 -0.64 16.24 12.96
CA THR A 12 -1.06 17.12 11.86
C THR A 12 -2.39 16.71 11.24
N ASN A 13 -2.90 15.52 11.58
CA ASN A 13 -4.09 14.93 10.98
C ASN A 13 -3.99 14.76 9.44
N ARG A 14 -2.77 14.80 8.88
CA ARG A 14 -2.49 14.70 7.44
C ARG A 14 -2.19 13.27 7.01
N LEU A 15 -2.65 12.93 5.82
CA LEU A 15 -2.37 11.65 5.18
C LEU A 15 -0.94 11.61 4.62
N HIS A 16 -0.26 10.50 4.87
CA HIS A 16 1.08 10.21 4.37
C HIS A 16 1.05 8.94 3.52
N VAL A 17 1.98 8.83 2.58
CA VAL A 17 2.17 7.65 1.73
C VAL A 17 3.57 7.09 1.89
N LEU A 18 3.69 5.77 1.85
CA LEU A 18 4.99 5.11 1.93
C LEU A 18 5.67 5.12 0.56
N LEU A 19 6.92 5.59 0.50
CA LEU A 19 7.76 5.56 -0.70
C LEU A 19 9.10 4.91 -0.39
N SER A 20 9.66 4.20 -1.37
CA SER A 20 10.98 3.60 -1.36
C SER A 20 12.02 4.58 -1.90
N GLU A 21 13.17 4.65 -1.23
CA GLU A 21 14.27 5.56 -1.56
C GLU A 21 15.51 4.82 -2.12
N LYS A 22 15.39 3.52 -2.45
CA LYS A 22 16.55 2.66 -2.77
C LYS A 22 17.36 3.12 -4.00
N THR A 23 16.74 3.78 -4.98
CA THR A 23 17.40 4.21 -6.24
C THR A 23 16.76 5.48 -6.79
N THR A 24 15.44 5.48 -6.86
CA THR A 24 14.58 6.61 -7.22
C THR A 24 13.38 6.61 -6.28
N LEU A 25 12.68 7.74 -6.13
CA LEU A 25 11.46 7.79 -5.35
C LEU A 25 10.36 6.99 -6.06
N HIS A 26 9.93 5.86 -5.49
CA HIS A 26 8.86 5.03 -6.08
C HIS A 26 7.99 4.40 -5.01
N PHE A 27 6.79 4.00 -5.39
CA PHE A 27 5.95 3.17 -4.52
C PHE A 27 6.59 1.80 -4.30
N PRO A 28 6.50 1.23 -3.09
CA PRO A 28 7.02 -0.11 -2.84
C PRO A 28 6.43 -1.14 -3.82
N THR A 29 7.30 -1.93 -4.45
CA THR A 29 6.93 -2.96 -5.42
C THR A 29 7.44 -4.34 -4.97
N CYS A 30 6.67 -5.38 -5.31
CA CYS A 30 7.06 -6.77 -5.12
C CYS A 30 6.49 -7.66 -6.23
N GLU A 31 7.18 -8.77 -6.49
CA GLU A 31 6.74 -9.78 -7.45
C GLU A 31 5.69 -10.70 -6.84
N ILE A 32 4.69 -11.06 -7.64
CA ILE A 32 3.68 -12.03 -7.23
C ILE A 32 4.23 -13.41 -7.58
N ASN A 33 4.37 -14.29 -6.58
CA ASN A 33 4.69 -15.68 -6.84
C ASN A 33 3.42 -16.40 -7.34
N PRO A 34 3.42 -16.97 -8.57
CA PRO A 34 2.23 -17.61 -9.14
C PRO A 34 1.77 -18.85 -8.37
N ALA A 35 2.64 -19.48 -7.60
CA ALA A 35 2.32 -20.62 -6.74
C ALA A 35 1.76 -20.21 -5.36
N LYS A 36 1.57 -18.90 -5.11
CA LYS A 36 1.13 -18.35 -3.82
C LYS A 36 -0.01 -17.36 -4.04
N SER A 37 -0.84 -17.18 -3.02
CA SER A 37 -1.92 -16.18 -3.09
C SER A 37 -1.36 -14.76 -2.98
N VAL A 38 -2.03 -13.81 -3.64
CA VAL A 38 -1.72 -12.36 -3.50
C VAL A 38 -1.71 -11.93 -2.03
N HIS A 39 -2.62 -12.46 -1.22
CA HIS A 39 -2.65 -12.22 0.22
C HIS A 39 -1.37 -12.67 0.93
N SER A 40 -0.84 -13.86 0.61
CA SER A 40 0.41 -14.34 1.22
C SER A 40 1.62 -13.52 0.79
N THR A 41 1.67 -13.07 -0.47
CA THR A 41 2.70 -12.14 -0.97
C THR A 41 2.64 -10.80 -0.23
N LEU A 42 1.44 -10.23 -0.07
CA LEU A 42 1.22 -8.99 0.68
C LEU A 42 1.66 -9.14 2.14
N ARG A 43 1.26 -10.23 2.81
CA ARG A 43 1.65 -10.50 4.20
C ARG A 43 3.16 -10.59 4.35
N ARG A 44 3.85 -11.32 3.47
CA ARG A 44 5.32 -11.44 3.50
C ARG A 44 5.97 -10.07 3.37
N PHE A 45 5.49 -9.27 2.41
CA PHE A 45 6.00 -7.93 2.15
C PHE A 45 5.79 -6.99 3.35
N MET A 46 4.60 -7.04 3.97
CA MET A 46 4.30 -6.25 5.17
C MET A 46 5.21 -6.61 6.34
N VAL A 47 5.49 -7.91 6.55
CA VAL A 47 6.42 -8.35 7.59
C VAL A 47 7.85 -7.91 7.31
N GLU A 48 8.29 -7.95 6.05
CA GLU A 48 9.63 -7.48 5.66
C GLU A 48 9.80 -5.97 5.91
N MET A 49 8.76 -5.19 5.66
CA MET A 49 8.80 -3.72 5.77
C MET A 49 8.58 -3.20 7.20
N PHE A 50 7.72 -3.84 7.98
CA PHE A 50 7.24 -3.34 9.27
C PHE A 50 7.54 -4.28 10.46
N GLY A 51 8.09 -5.47 10.20
CA GLY A 51 8.40 -6.47 11.23
C GLY A 51 7.31 -7.52 11.43
N ALA A 52 7.60 -8.52 12.26
CA ALA A 52 6.71 -9.66 12.52
C ALA A 52 5.36 -9.23 13.11
N ASP A 53 5.37 -8.22 13.98
CA ASP A 53 4.19 -7.65 14.64
C ASP A 53 3.65 -6.44 13.86
N VAL A 54 3.45 -6.62 12.55
CA VAL A 54 2.96 -5.53 11.69
C VAL A 54 1.64 -4.98 12.23
N ALA A 55 1.58 -3.66 12.37
CA ALA A 55 0.41 -2.95 12.84
C ALA A 55 -0.83 -3.25 11.99
N GLN A 56 -2.02 -3.08 12.60
CA GLN A 56 -3.27 -3.39 11.92
C GLN A 56 -3.46 -2.54 10.67
N HIS A 57 -3.58 -3.20 9.53
CA HIS A 57 -3.79 -2.57 8.23
C HIS A 57 -4.93 -3.25 7.47
N ARG A 58 -5.52 -2.52 6.53
CA ARG A 58 -6.59 -2.99 5.67
C ARG A 58 -6.16 -2.85 4.21
N PRO A 59 -5.99 -3.95 3.45
CA PRO A 59 -5.98 -3.90 2.00
C PRO A 59 -7.38 -3.49 1.56
N LEU A 60 -7.54 -2.27 1.05
CA LEU A 60 -8.84 -1.77 0.61
C LEU A 60 -9.27 -2.46 -0.69
N GLY A 61 -8.32 -2.65 -1.61
CA GLY A 61 -8.56 -3.34 -2.86
C GLY A 61 -7.60 -2.90 -3.96
N LEU A 62 -7.93 -3.34 -5.18
CA LEU A 62 -7.21 -3.00 -6.39
C LEU A 62 -7.64 -1.61 -6.88
N LEU A 63 -6.65 -0.72 -7.01
CA LEU A 63 -6.82 0.66 -7.48
C LEU A 63 -6.59 0.78 -8.98
N ASN A 64 -5.63 0.02 -9.53
CA ASN A 64 -5.27 0.07 -10.95
C ASN A 64 -4.64 -1.23 -11.42
N ILE A 65 -4.75 -1.51 -12.72
CA ILE A 65 -4.04 -2.58 -13.44
C ILE A 65 -3.34 -1.92 -14.63
N GLU A 66 -2.03 -2.10 -14.73
CA GLU A 66 -1.24 -1.62 -15.86
C GLU A 66 -0.63 -2.83 -16.58
N ALA A 67 -0.60 -2.81 -17.90
CA ALA A 67 0.12 -3.79 -18.70
C ALA A 67 0.93 -3.03 -19.76
N ASP A 68 2.15 -3.47 -19.99
CA ASP A 68 3.00 -2.95 -21.06
C ASP A 68 2.80 -3.85 -22.29
N PRO A 69 2.31 -3.33 -23.43
CA PRO A 69 2.12 -4.14 -24.63
C PRO A 69 3.40 -4.79 -25.16
N SER A 70 4.57 -4.30 -24.75
CA SER A 70 5.88 -4.81 -25.13
C SER A 70 6.45 -5.86 -24.16
N ALA A 71 5.77 -6.13 -23.05
CA ALA A 71 6.22 -7.08 -22.04
C ALA A 71 5.12 -8.08 -21.64
N ASP A 72 5.53 -9.30 -21.30
CA ASP A 72 4.62 -10.29 -20.73
C ASP A 72 4.35 -9.96 -19.27
N GLY A 73 3.11 -9.57 -18.96
CA GLY A 73 2.63 -9.44 -17.58
C GLY A 73 1.82 -8.16 -17.31
N CYS A 74 1.54 -7.94 -16.03
CA CYS A 74 0.83 -6.77 -15.57
C CYS A 74 1.26 -6.34 -14.16
N CYS A 75 1.06 -5.06 -13.86
CA CYS A 75 1.26 -4.47 -12.55
C CYS A 75 -0.08 -4.19 -11.88
N LEU A 76 -0.38 -4.96 -10.83
CA LEU A 76 -1.49 -4.70 -9.93
C LEU A 76 -1.10 -3.63 -8.91
N THR A 77 -1.87 -2.54 -8.81
CA THR A 77 -1.69 -1.51 -7.78
C THR A 77 -2.72 -1.68 -6.68
N LEU A 78 -2.29 -2.08 -5.48
CA LEU A 78 -3.17 -2.25 -4.32
C LEU A 78 -3.11 -1.04 -3.39
N LEU A 79 -4.28 -0.59 -2.94
CA LEU A 79 -4.43 0.43 -1.92
C LEU A 79 -4.50 -0.24 -0.54
N VAL A 80 -3.63 0.17 0.38
CA VAL A 80 -3.59 -0.34 1.76
C VAL A 80 -3.57 0.81 2.74
N VAL A 81 -4.28 0.68 3.85
CA VAL A 81 -4.38 1.73 4.86
C VAL A 81 -4.09 1.17 6.25
N PHE A 82 -3.16 1.79 6.98
CA PHE A 82 -2.94 1.51 8.39
C PHE A 82 -4.02 2.16 9.25
N ARG A 83 -4.50 1.45 10.28
CA ARG A 83 -5.45 2.00 11.25
C ARG A 83 -4.76 2.80 12.36
N PRO A 84 -3.65 2.32 12.95
CA PRO A 84 -2.89 3.11 13.91
C PRO A 84 -2.26 4.35 13.25
N PRO A 85 -1.99 5.41 14.04
CA PRO A 85 -1.31 6.57 13.53
C PRO A 85 0.16 6.27 13.22
N MET A 86 0.76 7.11 12.38
CA MET A 86 2.12 6.96 11.87
C MET A 86 3.17 6.72 12.96
N GLU A 87 3.01 7.38 14.11
CA GLU A 87 3.92 7.31 15.25
C GLU A 87 3.97 5.91 15.90
N GLU A 88 2.95 5.08 15.69
CA GLU A 88 2.83 3.73 16.26
C GLU A 88 3.21 2.61 15.27
N VAL A 89 3.57 2.96 14.04
CA VAL A 89 3.88 1.99 12.98
C VAL A 89 5.39 2.01 12.70
N PRO A 90 6.16 1.05 13.24
CA PRO A 90 7.61 1.00 13.04
C PRO A 90 7.94 0.62 11.60
N LEU A 91 9.00 1.22 11.04
CA LEU A 91 9.46 0.97 9.68
C LEU A 91 10.89 0.43 9.71
N ILE A 92 11.11 -0.75 9.14
CA ILE A 92 12.39 -1.48 9.18
C ILE A 92 13.15 -1.36 7.85
N GLY A 93 12.47 -0.95 6.78
CA GLY A 93 13.02 -0.85 5.42
C GLY A 93 13.57 0.52 5.02
N LYS A 94 14.15 0.58 3.82
CA LYS A 94 14.60 1.81 3.12
C LYS A 94 13.42 2.59 2.50
N CYS A 95 12.37 2.78 3.29
CA CYS A 95 11.23 3.58 2.89
C CYS A 95 11.05 4.73 3.86
N ALA A 96 10.30 5.74 3.43
CA ALA A 96 9.93 6.88 4.24
C ALA A 96 8.45 7.21 4.04
N TRP A 97 7.87 7.82 5.07
CA TRP A 97 6.53 8.38 4.99
C TRP A 97 6.60 9.80 4.42
N HIS A 98 5.91 10.03 3.31
CA HIS A 98 5.83 11.34 2.69
C HIS A 98 4.43 11.93 2.89
N GLU A 99 4.36 13.16 3.40
CA GLU A 99 3.10 13.88 3.49
C GLU A 99 2.52 14.10 2.08
N LEU A 100 1.23 13.82 1.91
CA LEU A 100 0.54 14.08 0.66
C LEU A 100 0.14 15.54 0.53
N SER A 101 0.12 16.06 -0.70
CA SER A 101 -0.47 17.37 -0.97
C SER A 101 -1.97 17.35 -0.65
N GLN A 102 -2.52 18.50 -0.24
CA GLN A 102 -3.94 18.62 0.07
C GLN A 102 -4.84 18.24 -1.11
N GLU A 103 -4.39 18.50 -2.34
CA GLU A 103 -5.14 18.14 -3.54
C GLU A 103 -5.28 16.62 -3.71
N VAL A 104 -4.19 15.88 -3.51
CA VAL A 104 -4.18 14.42 -3.60
C VAL A 104 -4.96 13.80 -2.43
N GLU A 105 -4.77 14.33 -1.23
CA GLU A 105 -5.49 13.89 -0.03
C GLU A 105 -7.01 14.01 -0.20
N LYS A 106 -7.50 15.14 -0.75
CA LYS A 106 -8.93 15.34 -1.05
C LYS A 106 -9.49 14.30 -2.01
N LYS A 107 -8.70 13.78 -2.95
CA LYS A 107 -9.10 12.74 -3.90
C LYS A 107 -9.06 11.34 -3.27
N LEU A 108 -8.12 11.08 -2.36
CA LEU A 108 -7.93 9.76 -1.74
C LEU A 108 -8.86 9.49 -0.55
N VAL A 109 -9.20 10.51 0.26
CA VAL A 109 -10.05 10.33 1.45
C VAL A 109 -11.41 9.66 1.12
N PRO A 110 -12.14 10.07 0.06
CA PRO A 110 -13.36 9.39 -0.36
C PRO A 110 -13.14 7.92 -0.74
N LEU A 111 -12.00 7.61 -1.39
CA LEU A 111 -11.64 6.25 -1.77
C LEU A 111 -11.34 5.39 -0.55
N VAL A 112 -10.74 5.96 0.50
CA VAL A 112 -10.44 5.21 1.73
C VAL A 112 -11.70 4.94 2.56
N SER A 113 -12.66 5.88 2.52
CA SER A 113 -13.84 5.85 3.39
C SER A 113 -15.02 5.09 2.79
N SER A 114 -15.13 5.03 1.46
CA SER A 114 -16.21 4.31 0.78
C SER A 114 -15.97 2.79 0.79
N LYS A 115 -17.06 2.02 0.92
CA LYS A 115 -17.00 0.55 0.87
C LYS A 115 -16.71 -0.02 -0.54
N ASN A 116 -17.02 0.73 -1.60
CA ASN A 116 -17.03 0.23 -2.99
C ASN A 116 -16.14 1.04 -3.94
N SER A 117 -15.14 1.75 -3.40
CA SER A 117 -14.21 2.60 -4.16
C SER A 117 -13.08 1.83 -4.84
N THR A 118 -12.84 0.59 -4.45
CA THR A 118 -11.81 -0.30 -5.00
C THR A 118 -12.38 -1.67 -5.26
N VAL A 119 -11.79 -2.44 -6.18
CA VAL A 119 -12.17 -3.84 -6.37
C VAL A 119 -11.66 -4.63 -5.18
N GLU A 120 -12.58 -5.18 -4.39
CA GLU A 120 -12.25 -5.96 -3.20
C GLU A 120 -11.47 -7.23 -3.57
N LEU A 121 -10.44 -7.53 -2.78
CA LEU A 121 -9.74 -8.80 -2.89
C LEU A 121 -10.48 -9.85 -2.06
N HIS A 122 -11.38 -10.60 -2.70
CA HIS A 122 -12.03 -11.72 -2.05
C HIS A 122 -11.04 -12.87 -1.85
N VAL A 123 -10.78 -13.23 -0.59
CA VAL A 123 -9.96 -14.41 -0.28
C VAL A 123 -10.83 -15.65 -0.42
N VAL A 124 -10.62 -16.42 -1.48
CA VAL A 124 -11.15 -17.79 -1.58
C VAL A 124 -10.33 -18.67 -0.64
N ARG A 125 -11.00 -19.26 0.36
CA ARG A 125 -10.39 -20.20 1.32
C ARG A 125 -10.41 -21.61 0.79
#